data_AF-A0AAU7JNH5-F1
#
_entry.id   AF-A0AAU7JNH5-F1
#
_cell.length_a   1.000
_cell.length_b   1.000
_cell.length_c   1.000
_cell.angle_alpha   90.00
_cell.angle_beta   90.00
_cell.angle_gamma   90.00
#
_symmetry.space_group_name_H-M   'P 1'
#
loop_
_entity.id
_entity.type
_entity.pdbx_description
1 polymer ?
#
loop_
_entity_poly.entity_id
_entity_poly.type
_entity_poly.pdbx_seq_one_letter_code
_entity_poly.pdbx_strand_id
1 'polypeptide(L)'
;MTSPHRCALPVLALSVTLLAGCGGSPSATAGSVGAATSATSNTTSAPTPTTPVVPSKVAATATPAAPTTVVRSTVVRSKVAATGTPATRHTPSSSSSAKATAAPKPATSLPPVPRAGAEPAVRFPRNEPAVGSGANASVSAIPDSAWTKMVGYSWTRGCPVGRSQLRWVRVNFWGFDGQRSRGSLVVNAAIADEAAAAFTRLYELRFRIRQMKPMDSGWGHNPKGPGADDYAAMEADNTSAFNCRYVGGQEASKVYSKHATGTAIDVNDFENPYVADDGTVYPDRWFLTRRGEAPGVFSTSGSAAVRAFTSQGLRWGGLWSNPDYQHFDR
;
A
#
# COMPACT_ATOMS: atom_id res chain seq x y z
N MET A 1 -3.82 22.97 -60.80
CA MET A 1 -5.26 22.64 -60.78
C MET A 1 -5.61 22.09 -59.40
N THR A 2 -6.63 22.71 -58.78
CA THR A 2 -7.47 22.25 -57.66
C THR A 2 -6.84 21.90 -56.30
N SER A 3 -6.98 22.86 -55.38
CA SER A 3 -6.95 22.71 -53.90
C SER A 3 -8.19 21.94 -53.39
N PRO A 4 -8.17 21.45 -52.14
CA PRO A 4 -9.39 21.49 -51.33
C PRO A 4 -9.19 22.21 -50.00
N HIS A 5 -10.25 22.91 -49.63
CA HIS A 5 -10.40 23.84 -48.52
C HIS A 5 -10.66 23.15 -47.18
N ARG A 6 -10.22 23.81 -46.11
CA ARG A 6 -10.62 23.59 -44.72
C ARG A 6 -12.01 24.18 -44.47
N CYS A 7 -12.90 23.45 -43.79
CA CYS A 7 -14.12 24.00 -43.19
C CYS A 7 -14.02 23.88 -41.67
N ALA A 8 -14.04 25.03 -41.01
CA ALA A 8 -14.31 25.21 -39.59
C ALA A 8 -15.79 25.62 -39.44
N LEU A 9 -16.46 25.12 -38.41
CA LEU A 9 -17.81 25.56 -38.00
C LEU A 9 -17.75 26.21 -36.61
N PRO A 10 -18.55 27.26 -36.34
CA PRO A 10 -18.35 28.15 -35.21
C PRO A 10 -19.20 27.81 -33.97
N VAL A 11 -18.73 28.36 -32.85
CA VAL A 11 -19.35 28.49 -31.54
C VAL A 11 -20.56 29.42 -31.62
N LEU A 12 -21.70 29.03 -31.02
CA LEU A 12 -22.84 29.93 -30.77
C LEU A 12 -22.86 30.32 -29.29
N ALA A 13 -22.65 31.60 -29.03
CA ALA A 13 -22.94 32.26 -27.77
C ALA A 13 -24.32 32.93 -27.88
N LEU A 14 -25.15 32.82 -26.85
CA LEU A 14 -26.37 33.62 -26.72
C LEU A 14 -26.37 34.31 -25.36
N SER A 15 -26.48 35.63 -25.39
CA SER A 15 -26.52 36.51 -24.23
C SER A 15 -27.85 37.27 -24.17
N VAL A 16 -28.43 37.29 -22.97
CA VAL A 16 -29.15 38.39 -22.30
C VAL A 16 -30.46 38.92 -22.89
N THR A 17 -31.54 38.88 -22.08
CA THR A 17 -32.31 40.09 -21.75
C THR A 17 -33.00 39.96 -20.38
N LEU A 18 -32.79 40.97 -19.51
CA LEU A 18 -33.51 41.23 -18.26
C LEU A 18 -34.86 41.92 -18.56
N LEU A 19 -35.90 41.63 -17.77
CA LEU A 19 -36.91 42.64 -17.41
C LEU A 19 -37.29 42.52 -15.93
N ALA A 20 -37.24 43.65 -15.25
CA ALA A 20 -37.67 43.85 -13.87
C ALA A 20 -39.17 44.17 -13.80
N GLY A 21 -39.81 43.81 -12.68
CA GLY A 21 -41.17 44.24 -12.33
C GLY A 21 -41.43 44.06 -10.84
N CYS A 22 -41.60 45.18 -10.13
CA CYS A 22 -41.88 45.29 -8.70
C CYS A 22 -43.36 45.09 -8.37
N GLY A 23 -43.64 44.64 -7.14
CA GLY A 23 -44.68 45.25 -6.29
C GLY A 23 -45.89 44.38 -5.90
N GLY A 24 -46.13 44.30 -4.58
CA GLY A 24 -47.48 44.29 -4.02
C GLY A 24 -47.92 43.05 -3.23
N SER A 25 -47.81 43.10 -1.90
CA SER A 25 -48.75 42.41 -0.99
C SER A 25 -49.93 43.35 -0.67
N PRO A 26 -51.12 42.82 -0.31
CA PRO A 26 -51.49 42.85 1.11
C PRO A 26 -52.33 41.66 1.64
N SER A 27 -52.23 41.48 2.96
CA SER A 27 -53.19 41.05 4.01
C SER A 27 -54.44 40.21 3.66
N ALA A 28 -54.60 39.06 4.33
CA ALA A 28 -55.53 38.74 5.45
C ALA A 28 -57.01 38.61 5.04
N THR A 29 -57.79 37.58 5.39
CA THR A 29 -58.17 37.18 6.75
C THR A 29 -59.04 35.89 6.73
N ALA A 30 -58.97 35.15 7.84
CA ALA A 30 -60.00 34.38 8.57
C ALA A 30 -61.09 33.53 7.86
N GLY A 31 -61.29 32.32 8.42
CA GLY A 31 -62.52 31.55 8.25
C GLY A 31 -62.45 30.13 8.83
N SER A 32 -62.53 30.00 10.15
CA SER A 32 -62.67 28.75 10.92
C SER A 32 -64.12 28.24 10.96
N VAL A 33 -64.33 26.92 11.04
CA VAL A 33 -65.29 26.15 11.90
C VAL A 33 -65.33 24.70 11.38
N GLY A 34 -65.44 23.60 12.14
CA GLY A 34 -65.57 23.28 13.58
C GLY A 34 -65.34 21.75 13.70
N ALA A 35 -64.70 21.27 14.78
CA ALA A 35 -65.34 20.62 15.94
C ALA A 35 -65.96 19.24 15.60
N ALA A 36 -65.79 18.15 16.34
CA ALA A 36 -65.49 17.98 17.76
C ALA A 36 -65.10 16.51 18.09
N THR A 37 -64.32 16.35 19.18
CA THR A 37 -64.42 15.36 20.28
C THR A 37 -64.45 13.85 19.95
N SER A 38 -63.67 13.00 20.62
CA SER A 38 -63.72 12.77 22.07
C SER A 38 -62.46 12.09 22.62
N ALA A 39 -62.23 12.36 23.91
CA ALA A 39 -61.09 11.94 24.72
C ALA A 39 -61.15 10.48 25.19
N THR A 40 -59.96 9.93 25.48
CA THR A 40 -59.75 9.14 26.70
C THR A 40 -58.30 9.24 27.18
N SER A 41 -58.20 9.46 28.48
CA SER A 41 -57.05 9.55 29.37
C SER A 41 -56.28 8.22 29.51
N ASN A 42 -54.95 8.26 29.63
CA ASN A 42 -54.20 8.13 30.91
C ASN A 42 -52.75 7.66 30.74
N THR A 43 -51.94 8.12 31.71
CA THR A 43 -50.69 7.53 32.22
C THR A 43 -49.42 7.61 31.37
N THR A 44 -48.69 8.69 31.63
CA THR A 44 -47.23 8.80 31.59
C THR A 44 -46.58 7.80 32.55
N SER A 45 -45.77 6.88 32.01
CA SER A 45 -44.74 6.15 32.77
C SER A 45 -43.38 6.46 32.15
N ALA A 46 -42.52 7.10 32.94
CA ALA A 46 -41.13 7.37 32.61
C ALA A 46 -40.32 6.05 32.55
N PRO A 47 -39.39 5.86 31.59
CA PRO A 47 -38.43 4.78 31.68
C PRO A 47 -37.26 5.18 32.60
N THR A 48 -37.01 4.34 33.59
CA THR A 48 -35.87 4.33 34.51
C THR A 48 -34.54 4.27 33.74
N PRO A 49 -33.48 4.99 34.18
CA PRO A 49 -32.16 4.87 33.57
C PRO A 49 -31.51 3.53 33.97
N THR A 50 -31.32 2.65 33.00
CA THR A 50 -30.48 1.45 33.15
C THR A 50 -29.01 1.85 33.11
N THR A 51 -28.32 1.58 34.21
CA THR A 51 -26.86 1.68 34.36
C THR A 51 -26.12 0.80 33.32
N PRO A 52 -24.99 1.26 32.74
CA PRO A 52 -24.15 0.41 31.91
C PRO A 52 -23.44 -0.64 32.77
N VAL A 53 -23.58 -1.92 32.40
CA VAL A 53 -22.78 -3.02 32.94
C VAL A 53 -21.36 -2.90 32.37
N VAL A 54 -20.40 -2.70 33.27
CA VAL A 54 -18.96 -2.76 32.99
C VAL A 54 -18.56 -4.22 32.73
N PRO A 55 -17.91 -4.57 31.61
CA PRO A 55 -17.32 -5.89 31.48
C PRO A 55 -16.06 -5.99 32.36
N SER A 56 -16.10 -6.93 33.30
CA SER A 56 -15.00 -7.31 34.17
C SER A 56 -13.77 -7.72 33.39
N LYS A 57 -12.65 -7.09 33.76
CA LYS A 57 -11.28 -7.41 33.35
C LYS A 57 -10.94 -8.82 33.84
N VAL A 58 -10.87 -9.80 32.95
CA VAL A 58 -10.28 -11.11 33.27
C VAL A 58 -8.77 -10.92 33.33
N ALA A 59 -8.24 -11.00 34.55
CA ALA A 59 -6.81 -11.06 34.81
C ALA A 59 -6.26 -12.39 34.25
N ALA A 60 -5.43 -12.31 33.22
CA ALA A 60 -4.56 -13.42 32.84
C ALA A 60 -3.41 -13.47 33.85
N THR A 61 -3.40 -14.50 34.68
CA THR A 61 -2.31 -14.86 35.58
C THR A 61 -1.04 -15.14 34.77
N ALA A 62 -0.07 -14.24 34.83
CA ALA A 62 1.27 -14.50 34.34
C ALA A 62 2.07 -15.27 35.41
N THR A 63 2.27 -16.55 35.18
CA THR A 63 3.25 -17.36 35.92
C THR A 63 4.66 -16.97 35.47
N PRO A 64 5.60 -16.67 36.38
CA PRO A 64 6.99 -16.37 35.99
C PRO A 64 7.71 -17.68 35.61
N ALA A 65 8.15 -17.78 34.36
CA ALA A 65 9.08 -18.81 33.92
C ALA A 65 10.50 -18.45 34.39
N ALA A 66 11.15 -19.43 35.02
CA ALA A 66 12.50 -19.38 35.56
C ALA A 66 13.58 -19.12 34.49
N PRO A 67 14.76 -18.58 34.86
CA PRO A 67 15.81 -18.24 33.91
C PRO A 67 16.44 -19.51 33.32
N THR A 68 16.44 -19.62 31.99
CA THR A 68 17.17 -20.68 31.29
C THR A 68 18.65 -20.31 31.25
N THR A 69 19.45 -21.20 31.85
CA THR A 69 20.90 -21.16 31.95
C THR A 69 21.57 -21.02 30.58
N VAL A 70 22.42 -20.01 30.45
CA VAL A 70 23.36 -19.86 29.33
C VAL A 70 24.43 -20.95 29.46
N VAL A 71 24.35 -22.00 28.63
CA VAL A 71 25.45 -22.95 28.45
C VAL A 71 26.46 -22.32 27.50
N ARG A 72 27.55 -21.78 28.06
CA ARG A 72 28.77 -21.44 27.32
C ARG A 72 29.35 -22.72 26.73
N SER A 73 29.33 -22.88 25.41
CA SER A 73 30.13 -23.89 24.72
C SER A 73 31.61 -23.50 24.81
N THR A 74 32.35 -24.19 25.66
CA THR A 74 33.81 -24.21 25.67
C THR A 74 34.31 -24.96 24.43
N VAL A 75 34.99 -24.25 23.53
CA VAL A 75 35.77 -24.86 22.45
C VAL A 75 37.01 -25.49 23.07
N VAL A 76 36.98 -26.83 23.23
CA VAL A 76 38.17 -27.61 23.58
C VAL A 76 39.08 -27.65 22.36
N ARG A 77 40.23 -27.00 22.48
CA ARG A 77 41.30 -26.99 21.49
C ARG A 77 42.16 -28.24 21.69
N SER A 78 41.83 -29.33 21.00
CA SER A 78 42.68 -30.53 20.98
C SER A 78 43.89 -30.30 20.08
N LYS A 79 45.07 -30.31 20.72
CA LYS A 79 46.40 -30.22 20.14
C LYS A 79 46.78 -31.63 19.66
N VAL A 80 46.84 -31.86 18.35
CA VAL A 80 47.35 -33.12 17.79
C VAL A 80 48.83 -32.93 17.43
N ALA A 81 49.65 -33.79 18.00
CA ALA A 81 51.09 -33.85 17.83
C ALA A 81 51.48 -34.34 16.43
N ALA A 82 52.59 -33.79 15.93
CA ALA A 82 53.27 -34.23 14.73
C ALA A 82 54.18 -35.43 15.01
N THR A 83 54.14 -36.43 14.14
CA THR A 83 55.24 -37.39 13.90
C THR A 83 55.20 -37.73 12.42
N GLY A 84 56.35 -37.56 11.74
CA GLY A 84 56.46 -37.64 10.29
C GLY A 84 56.83 -39.02 9.74
N THR A 85 56.89 -39.11 8.41
CA THR A 85 57.96 -39.67 7.54
C THR A 85 57.37 -39.86 6.12
N PRO A 86 58.13 -39.60 5.03
CA PRO A 86 57.57 -39.33 3.71
C PRO A 86 57.51 -40.57 2.80
N ALA A 87 56.51 -40.63 1.92
CA ALA A 87 56.49 -41.57 0.80
C ALA A 87 56.04 -40.86 -0.48
N THR A 88 56.97 -40.86 -1.44
CA THR A 88 56.88 -40.37 -2.81
C THR A 88 55.72 -41.00 -3.59
N ARG A 89 54.94 -40.17 -4.29
CA ARG A 89 54.18 -40.62 -5.47
C ARG A 89 54.09 -39.52 -6.51
N HIS A 90 54.65 -39.82 -7.67
CA HIS A 90 54.61 -39.06 -8.91
C HIS A 90 53.18 -38.71 -9.33
N THR A 91 52.97 -37.47 -9.78
CA THR A 91 51.88 -37.09 -10.69
C THR A 91 52.36 -35.97 -11.62
N PRO A 92 51.91 -35.95 -12.88
CA PRO A 92 52.46 -35.08 -13.92
C PRO A 92 51.93 -33.66 -13.78
N SER A 93 52.81 -32.68 -13.89
CA SER A 93 52.44 -31.27 -13.98
C SER A 93 52.01 -30.98 -15.42
N SER A 94 50.70 -30.98 -15.67
CA SER A 94 50.12 -30.28 -16.83
C SER A 94 49.88 -28.83 -16.42
N SER A 95 50.66 -27.92 -16.97
CA SER A 95 50.45 -26.49 -16.88
C SER A 95 49.20 -26.11 -17.67
N SER A 96 48.04 -26.02 -17.02
CA SER A 96 46.89 -25.31 -17.57
C SER A 96 46.84 -23.91 -16.96
N SER A 97 47.13 -22.90 -17.78
CA SER A 97 46.87 -21.51 -17.47
C SER A 97 45.37 -21.33 -17.27
N ALA A 98 44.92 -21.31 -16.00
CA ALA A 98 43.57 -20.96 -15.65
C ALA A 98 43.36 -19.48 -15.97
N LYS A 99 42.74 -19.20 -17.11
CA LYS A 99 42.25 -17.88 -17.49
C LYS A 99 41.18 -17.48 -16.47
N ALA A 100 41.50 -16.53 -15.61
CA ALA A 100 40.56 -15.95 -14.65
C ALA A 100 39.32 -15.45 -15.40
N THR A 101 38.20 -16.14 -15.23
CA THR A 101 36.90 -15.74 -15.75
C THR A 101 36.48 -14.49 -14.97
N ALA A 102 36.41 -13.35 -15.65
CA ALA A 102 35.87 -12.13 -15.08
C ALA A 102 34.47 -12.41 -14.50
N ALA A 103 34.21 -11.92 -13.28
CA ALA A 103 32.90 -12.04 -12.65
C ALA A 103 31.82 -11.48 -13.58
N PRO A 104 30.65 -12.14 -13.72
CA PRO A 104 29.59 -11.66 -14.59
C PRO A 104 29.20 -10.24 -14.20
N LYS A 105 29.18 -9.32 -15.18
CA LYS A 105 28.64 -7.98 -14.98
C LYS A 105 27.21 -8.11 -14.43
N PRO A 106 26.81 -7.34 -13.40
CA PRO A 106 25.46 -7.41 -12.86
C PRO A 106 24.45 -7.27 -13.99
N ALA A 107 23.51 -8.23 -14.09
CA ALA A 107 22.44 -8.18 -15.08
C ALA A 107 21.73 -6.83 -14.97
N THR A 108 21.67 -6.10 -16.08
CA THR A 108 21.07 -4.75 -16.15
C THR A 108 19.55 -4.81 -16.32
N SER A 109 19.02 -5.98 -16.70
CA SER A 109 17.60 -6.28 -16.88
C SER A 109 17.30 -7.74 -16.51
N LEU A 110 16.02 -8.03 -16.28
CA LEU A 110 15.45 -9.37 -16.14
C LEU A 110 14.52 -9.64 -17.33
N PRO A 111 14.17 -10.90 -17.62
CA PRO A 111 13.09 -11.19 -18.56
C PRO A 111 11.78 -10.51 -18.11
N PRO A 112 10.97 -9.97 -19.05
CA PRO A 112 9.62 -9.53 -18.73
C PRO A 112 8.81 -10.67 -18.12
N VAL A 113 7.96 -10.36 -17.14
CA VAL A 113 7.10 -11.35 -16.49
C VAL A 113 6.05 -11.85 -17.49
N PRO A 114 5.92 -13.16 -17.75
CA PRO A 114 4.87 -13.70 -18.61
C PRO A 114 3.47 -13.37 -18.08
N ARG A 115 2.47 -13.32 -18.97
CA ARG A 115 1.07 -13.12 -18.55
C ARG A 115 0.61 -14.34 -17.75
N ALA A 116 0.15 -14.11 -16.51
CA ALA A 116 -0.27 -15.17 -15.59
C ALA A 116 -1.77 -15.52 -15.68
N GLY A 117 -2.53 -14.87 -16.56
CA GLY A 117 -3.98 -14.97 -16.67
C GLY A 117 -4.62 -13.58 -16.58
N ALA A 118 -5.34 -13.34 -15.48
CA ALA A 118 -5.81 -12.00 -15.13
C ALA A 118 -4.62 -11.06 -14.89
N GLU A 119 -4.75 -9.82 -15.36
CA GLU A 119 -3.70 -8.79 -15.27
C GLU A 119 -4.37 -7.41 -15.29
N PRO A 120 -3.79 -6.37 -14.66
CA PRO A 120 -4.25 -4.99 -14.82
C PRO A 120 -4.29 -4.55 -16.28
N ALA A 121 -5.13 -3.54 -16.55
CA ALA A 121 -5.31 -2.99 -17.90
C ALA A 121 -3.99 -2.51 -18.53
N VAL A 122 -3.11 -1.92 -17.73
CA VAL A 122 -1.77 -1.49 -18.15
C VAL A 122 -0.73 -2.47 -17.63
N ARG A 123 -0.31 -3.39 -18.51
CA ARG A 123 0.68 -4.43 -18.20
C ARG A 123 2.04 -3.88 -17.78
N PHE A 124 2.56 -2.92 -18.53
CA PHE A 124 3.87 -2.28 -18.30
C PHE A 124 3.69 -0.75 -18.24
N PRO A 125 3.37 -0.19 -17.06
CA PRO A 125 3.22 1.26 -16.94
C PRO A 125 4.55 1.97 -17.19
N ARG A 126 4.49 3.20 -17.71
CA ARG A 126 5.68 4.05 -17.78
C ARG A 126 6.11 4.43 -16.37
N ASN A 127 7.24 3.89 -15.95
CA ASN A 127 7.89 4.21 -14.69
C ASN A 127 9.06 5.17 -14.91
N GLU A 128 9.47 5.89 -13.86
CA GLU A 128 10.69 6.68 -13.88
C GLU A 128 11.91 5.73 -14.02
N PRO A 129 12.93 6.05 -14.82
CA PRO A 129 14.15 5.24 -14.91
C PRO A 129 14.89 5.16 -13.56
N ALA A 130 15.47 4.00 -13.25
CA ALA A 130 16.31 3.86 -12.07
C ALA A 130 17.55 4.78 -12.10
N VAL A 131 18.02 5.17 -10.92
CA VAL A 131 19.22 6.00 -10.73
C VAL A 131 20.31 5.25 -9.97
N GLY A 132 21.58 5.51 -10.28
CA GLY A 132 22.72 4.91 -9.59
C GLY A 132 22.73 3.38 -9.57
N SER A 133 23.40 2.81 -8.59
CA SER A 133 23.51 1.36 -8.38
C SER A 133 22.53 0.84 -7.32
N GLY A 134 22.18 -0.45 -7.42
CA GLY A 134 21.37 -1.14 -6.41
C GLY A 134 19.97 -0.56 -6.24
N ALA A 135 19.40 -0.75 -5.05
CA ALA A 135 18.13 -0.16 -4.67
C ALA A 135 18.20 1.38 -4.58
N ASN A 136 19.38 1.95 -4.31
CA ASN A 136 19.57 3.39 -4.18
C ASN A 136 18.50 4.05 -3.29
N ALA A 137 18.15 3.42 -2.17
CA ALA A 137 17.06 3.91 -1.32
C ALA A 137 17.43 5.25 -0.68
N SER A 138 16.46 6.15 -0.55
CA SER A 138 16.64 7.46 0.09
C SER A 138 15.37 7.88 0.80
N VAL A 139 15.53 8.45 2.00
CA VAL A 139 14.45 9.04 2.80
C VAL A 139 14.67 10.55 2.87
N SER A 140 13.59 11.31 2.69
CA SER A 140 13.65 12.78 2.76
C SER A 140 12.32 13.37 3.26
N ALA A 141 12.32 14.67 3.59
CA ALA A 141 11.07 15.39 3.75
C ALA A 141 10.29 15.40 2.42
N ILE A 142 8.96 15.46 2.47
CA ILE A 142 8.14 15.54 1.25
C ILE A 142 8.54 16.81 0.47
N PRO A 143 8.98 16.71 -0.81
CA PRO A 143 9.26 17.88 -1.64
C PRO A 143 8.01 18.75 -1.85
N ASP A 144 8.17 20.07 -2.00
CA ASP A 144 7.02 20.98 -2.20
C ASP A 144 6.16 20.56 -3.40
N SER A 145 6.80 20.19 -4.51
CA SER A 145 6.11 19.74 -5.73
C SER A 145 5.28 18.47 -5.53
N ALA A 146 5.69 17.58 -4.62
CA ALA A 146 4.92 16.40 -4.26
C ALA A 146 3.78 16.77 -3.31
N TRP A 147 4.06 17.59 -2.29
CA TRP A 147 3.06 18.03 -1.33
C TRP A 147 1.90 18.79 -1.99
N THR A 148 2.19 19.67 -2.95
CA THR A 148 1.16 20.39 -3.71
C THR A 148 0.19 19.46 -4.42
N LYS A 149 0.63 18.28 -4.88
CA LYS A 149 -0.23 17.28 -5.52
C LYS A 149 -1.04 16.49 -4.49
N MET A 150 -0.49 16.28 -3.30
CA MET A 150 -1.15 15.56 -2.21
C MET A 150 -2.35 16.32 -1.64
N VAL A 151 -2.21 17.64 -1.48
CA VAL A 151 -3.25 18.47 -0.86
C VAL A 151 -4.51 18.49 -1.73
N GLY A 152 -5.63 18.10 -1.13
CA GLY A 152 -6.93 17.95 -1.78
C GLY A 152 -7.22 16.51 -2.21
N TYR A 153 -6.19 15.68 -2.41
CA TYR A 153 -6.31 14.29 -2.88
C TYR A 153 -5.98 13.32 -1.75
N SER A 154 -4.80 12.71 -1.73
CA SER A 154 -4.37 11.75 -0.70
C SER A 154 -4.22 12.41 0.67
N TRP A 155 -4.10 13.73 0.74
CA TRP A 155 -4.10 14.50 1.99
C TRP A 155 -5.15 15.62 1.94
N THR A 156 -5.94 15.78 3.00
CA THR A 156 -6.88 16.90 3.16
C THR A 156 -6.91 17.39 4.61
N ARG A 157 -7.58 18.53 4.86
CA ARG A 157 -7.80 19.01 6.22
C ARG A 157 -8.62 17.98 7.01
N GLY A 158 -8.14 17.63 8.20
CA GLY A 158 -8.76 16.60 9.06
C GLY A 158 -8.03 15.26 9.03
N CYS A 159 -7.05 15.08 8.13
CA CYS A 159 -6.19 13.90 8.17
C CYS A 159 -5.42 13.81 9.50
N PRO A 160 -5.21 12.59 10.02
CA PRO A 160 -4.66 12.39 11.36
C PRO A 160 -3.16 12.71 11.47
N VAL A 161 -2.49 12.95 10.33
CA VAL A 161 -1.07 13.33 10.27
C VAL A 161 -0.86 14.50 9.30
N GLY A 162 0.09 15.37 9.65
CA GLY A 162 0.51 16.49 8.79
C GLY A 162 1.77 16.19 7.98
N ARG A 163 2.12 17.09 7.05
CA ARG A 163 3.33 16.99 6.19
C ARG A 163 4.60 16.68 6.97
N SER A 164 4.79 17.30 8.13
CA SER A 164 6.00 17.15 8.97
C SER A 164 6.17 15.74 9.53
N GLN A 165 5.08 14.98 9.66
CA GLN A 165 5.07 13.59 10.13
C GLN A 165 5.26 12.58 8.99
N LEU A 166 5.26 13.03 7.74
CA LEU A 166 5.41 12.17 6.57
C LEU A 166 6.79 12.33 5.93
N ARG A 167 7.24 11.28 5.24
CA ARG A 167 8.52 11.20 4.54
C ARG A 167 8.31 10.68 3.12
N TRP A 168 9.17 11.17 2.24
CA TRP A 168 9.27 10.74 0.86
C TRP A 168 10.38 9.70 0.76
N VAL A 169 9.99 8.44 0.58
CA VAL A 169 10.90 7.32 0.36
C VAL A 169 11.00 7.09 -1.13
N ARG A 170 12.21 7.08 -1.67
CA ARG A 170 12.47 6.71 -3.07
C ARG A 170 13.37 5.49 -3.12
N VAL A 171 13.08 4.59 -4.05
CA VAL A 171 13.83 3.33 -4.19
C VAL A 171 13.75 2.82 -5.64
N ASN A 172 14.83 2.19 -6.11
CA ASN A 172 14.83 1.48 -7.37
C ASN A 172 14.15 0.12 -7.17
N PHE A 173 13.41 -0.33 -8.16
CA PHE A 173 12.76 -1.65 -8.17
C PHE A 173 12.93 -2.33 -9.52
N TRP A 174 12.68 -3.64 -9.55
CA TRP A 174 12.63 -4.41 -10.79
C TRP A 174 11.19 -4.43 -11.33
N GLY A 175 10.96 -3.68 -12.40
CA GLY A 175 9.67 -3.55 -13.08
C GLY A 175 9.23 -4.86 -13.71
N PHE A 176 7.93 -5.12 -13.83
CA PHE A 176 7.40 -6.32 -14.51
C PHE A 176 7.88 -6.47 -15.97
N ASP A 177 8.26 -5.37 -16.61
CA ASP A 177 8.86 -5.29 -17.94
C ASP A 177 10.32 -5.78 -18.01
N GLY A 178 10.95 -6.07 -16.86
CA GLY A 178 12.35 -6.50 -16.79
C GLY A 178 13.32 -5.38 -16.42
N GLN A 179 12.89 -4.13 -16.50
CA GLN A 179 13.78 -2.99 -16.37
C GLN A 179 13.90 -2.54 -14.92
N ARG A 180 15.01 -1.88 -14.60
CA ARG A 180 15.12 -1.15 -13.34
C ARG A 180 14.38 0.17 -13.45
N SER A 181 13.47 0.40 -12.52
CA SER A 181 12.66 1.61 -12.42
C SER A 181 12.88 2.29 -11.07
N ARG A 182 12.45 3.55 -10.93
CA ARG A 182 12.46 4.33 -9.70
C ARG A 182 11.02 4.54 -9.24
N GLY A 183 10.78 4.21 -7.97
CA GLY A 183 9.49 4.37 -7.30
C GLY A 183 9.56 5.40 -6.19
N SER A 184 8.39 5.87 -5.77
CA SER A 184 8.25 6.76 -4.62
C SER A 184 7.07 6.36 -3.74
N LEU A 185 7.27 6.43 -2.43
CA LEU A 185 6.26 6.20 -1.40
C LEU A 185 6.21 7.39 -0.45
N VAL A 186 5.01 7.66 0.04
CA VAL A 186 4.80 8.59 1.16
C VAL A 186 4.46 7.73 2.37
N VAL A 187 5.27 7.81 3.42
CA VAL A 187 5.09 7.03 4.66
C VAL A 187 5.24 7.94 5.87
N ASN A 188 4.81 7.49 7.03
CA ASN A 188 5.09 8.15 8.29
C ASN A 188 6.60 8.12 8.57
N ALA A 189 7.13 9.18 9.16
CA ALA A 189 8.52 9.26 9.60
C ALA A 189 8.90 8.09 10.52
N ALA A 190 7.95 7.55 11.29
CA ALA A 190 8.16 6.43 12.21
C ALA A 190 8.33 5.06 11.54
N ILE A 191 8.12 4.93 10.23
CA ILE A 191 8.38 3.68 9.48
C ILE A 191 9.23 3.91 8.22
N ALA A 192 9.82 5.10 8.06
CA ALA A 192 10.45 5.50 6.82
C ALA A 192 11.73 4.72 6.51
N ASP A 193 12.54 4.44 7.53
CA ASP A 193 13.78 3.69 7.39
C ASP A 193 13.48 2.19 7.19
N GLU A 194 12.46 1.67 7.89
CA GLU A 194 11.95 0.31 7.74
C GLU A 194 11.41 0.06 6.33
N ALA A 195 10.64 1.02 5.78
CA ALA A 195 10.15 0.95 4.41
C ALA A 195 11.33 0.95 3.41
N ALA A 196 12.29 1.85 3.58
CA ALA A 196 13.48 1.92 2.72
C ALA A 196 14.30 0.61 2.76
N ALA A 197 14.46 0.01 3.94
CA ALA A 197 15.13 -1.27 4.13
C ALA A 197 14.35 -2.43 3.47
N ALA A 198 13.03 -2.49 3.67
CA ALA A 198 12.18 -3.52 3.08
C ALA A 198 12.24 -3.51 1.55
N PHE A 199 12.09 -2.34 0.92
CA PHE A 199 12.18 -2.25 -0.54
C PHE A 199 13.60 -2.46 -1.07
N THR A 200 14.63 -2.11 -0.29
CA THR A 200 16.01 -2.49 -0.62
C THR A 200 16.16 -4.01 -0.68
N ARG A 201 15.57 -4.72 0.30
CA ARG A 201 15.59 -6.17 0.33
C ARG A 201 14.78 -6.78 -0.82
N LEU A 202 13.61 -6.24 -1.16
CA LEU A 202 12.85 -6.66 -2.34
C LEU A 202 13.66 -6.50 -3.63
N TYR A 203 14.38 -5.40 -3.78
CA TYR A 203 15.26 -5.16 -4.94
C TYR A 203 16.36 -6.23 -5.05
N GLU A 204 17.02 -6.56 -3.94
CA GLU A 204 18.04 -7.62 -3.88
C GLU A 204 17.48 -8.99 -4.24
N LEU A 205 16.26 -9.29 -3.77
CA LEU A 205 15.53 -10.51 -4.09
C LEU A 205 15.03 -10.55 -5.54
N ARG A 206 15.22 -9.47 -6.32
CA ARG A 206 14.67 -9.31 -7.66
C ARG A 206 13.15 -9.47 -7.69
N PHE A 207 12.50 -9.14 -6.58
CA PHE A 207 11.05 -9.12 -6.47
C PHE A 207 10.49 -8.11 -7.48
N ARG A 208 9.41 -8.51 -8.14
CA ARG A 208 8.86 -7.79 -9.29
C ARG A 208 7.80 -6.84 -8.77
N ILE A 209 7.91 -5.56 -9.11
CA ILE A 209 6.94 -4.52 -8.75
C ILE A 209 6.47 -3.87 -10.03
N ARG A 210 5.16 -3.75 -10.25
CA ARG A 210 4.67 -3.22 -11.54
C ARG A 210 4.84 -1.72 -11.63
N GLN A 211 4.44 -1.02 -10.57
CA GLN A 211 4.67 0.39 -10.37
C GLN A 211 4.66 0.73 -8.88
N MET A 212 5.28 1.85 -8.53
CA MET A 212 5.33 2.34 -7.17
C MET A 212 5.17 3.86 -7.21
N LYS A 213 3.92 4.29 -7.09
CA LYS A 213 3.51 5.68 -7.27
C LYS A 213 2.73 6.15 -6.04
N PRO A 214 2.97 7.38 -5.55
CA PRO A 214 2.10 7.98 -4.55
C PRO A 214 0.66 8.04 -5.04
N MET A 215 -0.28 8.09 -4.10
CA MET A 215 -1.71 8.01 -4.40
C MET A 215 -2.27 9.20 -5.20
N ASP A 216 -1.52 10.29 -5.33
CA ASP A 216 -1.89 11.47 -6.12
C ASP A 216 -1.44 11.42 -7.58
N SER A 217 -1.11 10.23 -8.08
CA SER A 217 -0.51 10.04 -9.42
C SER A 217 -1.54 9.91 -10.54
N GLY A 218 -2.78 10.37 -10.33
CA GLY A 218 -3.83 10.40 -11.34
C GLY A 218 -4.99 9.43 -11.13
N TRP A 219 -5.15 8.86 -9.92
CA TRP A 219 -6.26 7.94 -9.61
C TRP A 219 -7.59 8.65 -9.38
N GLY A 220 -7.58 9.96 -9.10
CA GLY A 220 -8.78 10.73 -8.78
C GLY A 220 -9.07 10.75 -7.27
N HIS A 221 -10.21 11.33 -6.89
CA HIS A 221 -10.66 11.36 -5.50
C HIS A 221 -11.43 10.08 -5.17
N ASN A 222 -11.31 9.61 -3.93
CA ASN A 222 -12.10 8.50 -3.45
C ASN A 222 -13.61 8.87 -3.49
N PRO A 223 -14.45 8.14 -4.25
CA PRO A 223 -15.87 8.45 -4.33
C PRO A 223 -16.63 8.16 -3.02
N LYS A 224 -16.02 7.44 -2.07
CA LYS A 224 -16.63 6.97 -0.81
C LYS A 224 -16.08 7.68 0.44
N GLY A 225 -15.19 8.66 0.30
CA GLY A 225 -14.58 9.32 1.46
C GLY A 225 -13.44 10.28 1.14
N PRO A 226 -12.67 10.72 2.14
CA PRO A 226 -11.44 11.46 1.89
C PRO A 226 -10.38 10.56 1.23
N GLY A 227 -9.36 11.19 0.66
CA GLY A 227 -8.23 10.49 0.04
C GLY A 227 -8.37 10.39 -1.47
N ALA A 228 -7.33 9.83 -2.08
CA ALA A 228 -7.35 9.44 -3.48
C ALA A 228 -8.09 8.11 -3.68
N ASP A 229 -8.56 7.86 -4.90
CA ASP A 229 -9.29 6.63 -5.24
C ASP A 229 -8.39 5.39 -5.10
N ASP A 230 -8.66 4.64 -4.03
CA ASP A 230 -7.93 3.43 -3.66
C ASP A 230 -8.22 2.29 -4.64
N TYR A 231 -9.47 2.16 -5.08
CA TYR A 231 -9.88 1.07 -5.96
C TYR A 231 -9.26 1.23 -7.34
N ALA A 232 -9.20 2.46 -7.87
CA ALA A 232 -8.52 2.74 -9.13
C ALA A 232 -7.02 2.45 -9.06
N ALA A 233 -6.37 2.71 -7.91
CA ALA A 233 -4.96 2.37 -7.71
C ALA A 233 -4.75 0.85 -7.64
N MET A 234 -5.63 0.12 -6.94
CA MET A 234 -5.60 -1.33 -6.85
C MET A 234 -5.78 -1.99 -8.22
N GLU A 235 -6.77 -1.55 -9.01
CA GLU A 235 -6.98 -2.03 -10.38
C GLU A 235 -5.78 -1.80 -11.31
N ALA A 236 -4.99 -0.77 -11.02
CA ALA A 236 -3.77 -0.49 -11.74
C ALA A 236 -2.54 -1.24 -11.21
N ASP A 237 -2.70 -2.07 -10.16
CA ASP A 237 -1.62 -2.80 -9.51
C ASP A 237 -0.52 -1.86 -8.98
N ASN A 238 -0.94 -0.86 -8.21
CA ASN A 238 0.00 0.07 -7.62
C ASN A 238 0.72 -0.55 -6.42
N THR A 239 1.86 0.04 -6.06
CA THR A 239 2.49 -0.14 -4.75
C THR A 239 2.48 1.22 -4.09
N SER A 240 1.82 1.32 -2.94
CA SER A 240 1.52 2.61 -2.31
C SER A 240 1.56 2.52 -0.78
N ALA A 241 1.40 3.66 -0.11
CA ALA A 241 1.43 3.72 1.34
C ALA A 241 0.43 4.76 1.86
N PHE A 242 0.84 6.01 2.10
CA PHE A 242 -0.07 7.02 2.63
C PHE A 242 -1.25 7.32 1.68
N ASN A 243 -2.46 7.18 2.21
CA ASN A 243 -3.71 7.66 1.63
C ASN A 243 -4.66 8.01 2.79
N CYS A 244 -5.05 9.27 2.92
CA CYS A 244 -5.96 9.70 3.99
C CYS A 244 -7.40 9.31 3.69
N ARG A 245 -7.69 8.02 3.82
CA ARG A 245 -8.98 7.40 3.56
C ARG A 245 -9.51 6.62 4.77
N TYR A 246 -10.78 6.28 4.70
CA TYR A 246 -11.36 5.30 5.60
C TYR A 246 -10.92 3.87 5.26
N VAL A 247 -11.23 2.92 6.15
CA VAL A 247 -11.03 1.49 5.92
C VAL A 247 -11.81 1.04 4.68
N GLY A 248 -11.13 0.34 3.76
CA GLY A 248 -11.68 -0.07 2.48
C GLY A 248 -12.79 -1.12 2.64
N GLY A 249 -13.95 -0.87 2.03
CA GLY A 249 -15.14 -1.72 2.21
C GLY A 249 -15.91 -1.46 3.51
N GLN A 250 -15.45 -0.54 4.35
CA GLN A 250 -16.10 -0.14 5.60
C GLN A 250 -16.24 1.38 5.72
N GLU A 251 -16.30 2.10 4.60
CA GLU A 251 -16.24 3.57 4.58
C GLU A 251 -17.39 4.23 5.35
N ALA A 252 -18.55 3.56 5.42
CA ALA A 252 -19.70 4.03 6.20
C ALA A 252 -19.40 4.19 7.70
N SER A 253 -18.44 3.44 8.25
CA SER A 253 -18.00 3.55 9.64
C SER A 253 -17.18 4.81 9.93
N LYS A 254 -16.63 5.43 8.88
CA LYS A 254 -15.73 6.61 8.95
C LYS A 254 -14.49 6.40 9.83
N VAL A 255 -14.08 5.15 10.04
CA VAL A 255 -12.83 4.82 10.72
C VAL A 255 -11.67 5.00 9.74
N TYR A 256 -10.67 5.79 10.13
CA TYR A 256 -9.47 5.98 9.32
C TYR A 256 -8.66 4.69 9.21
N SER A 257 -8.19 4.41 7.99
CA SER A 257 -7.25 3.32 7.73
C SER A 257 -5.87 3.60 8.31
N LYS A 258 -5.05 2.56 8.53
CA LYS A 258 -3.61 2.70 8.82
C LYS A 258 -2.85 3.43 7.71
N HIS A 259 -3.35 3.41 6.48
CA HIS A 259 -2.85 4.23 5.38
C HIS A 259 -3.02 5.73 5.67
N ALA A 260 -4.05 6.14 6.41
CA ALA A 260 -4.28 7.54 6.75
C ALA A 260 -3.28 8.08 7.78
N THR A 261 -2.63 7.20 8.55
CA THR A 261 -1.51 7.57 9.45
C THR A 261 -0.15 7.40 8.78
N GLY A 262 -0.10 6.88 7.56
CA GLY A 262 1.12 6.59 6.81
C GLY A 262 1.92 5.43 7.37
N THR A 263 1.33 4.57 8.20
CA THR A 263 2.03 3.44 8.84
C THR A 263 1.72 2.10 8.19
N ALA A 264 1.12 2.13 7.00
CA ALA A 264 0.84 0.96 6.18
C ALA A 264 1.38 1.10 4.75
N ILE A 265 1.66 -0.04 4.11
CA ILE A 265 2.19 -0.18 2.76
C ILE A 265 1.44 -1.33 2.08
N ASP A 266 0.92 -1.06 0.89
CA ASP A 266 0.35 -2.07 -0.01
C ASP A 266 1.28 -2.27 -1.21
N VAL A 267 1.52 -3.51 -1.63
CA VAL A 267 2.46 -3.85 -2.71
C VAL A 267 1.83 -4.79 -3.73
N ASN A 268 1.85 -4.37 -5.00
CA ASN A 268 1.27 -5.07 -6.15
C ASN A 268 -0.14 -5.58 -5.84
N ASP A 269 -1.07 -4.64 -5.69
CA ASP A 269 -2.43 -4.88 -5.26
C ASP A 269 -3.16 -5.97 -6.08
N PHE A 270 -2.82 -6.13 -7.36
CA PHE A 270 -3.40 -7.14 -8.24
C PHE A 270 -2.82 -8.53 -8.00
N GLU A 271 -1.50 -8.62 -7.82
CA GLU A 271 -0.82 -9.88 -7.48
C GLU A 271 -1.09 -10.31 -6.02
N ASN A 272 -1.42 -9.36 -5.15
CA ASN A 272 -1.63 -9.56 -3.71
C ASN A 272 -3.01 -9.06 -3.24
N PRO A 273 -4.12 -9.68 -3.69
CA PRO A 273 -5.46 -9.14 -3.48
C PRO A 273 -5.87 -9.04 -2.00
N TYR A 274 -6.78 -8.11 -1.74
CA TYR A 274 -7.48 -7.89 -0.47
C TYR A 274 -8.85 -8.58 -0.48
N VAL A 275 -9.18 -9.28 0.61
CA VAL A 275 -10.50 -9.85 0.85
C VAL A 275 -11.22 -9.02 1.91
N ALA A 276 -12.30 -8.35 1.53
CA ALA A 276 -13.13 -7.55 2.43
C ALA A 276 -14.02 -8.43 3.32
N ASP A 277 -14.59 -7.84 4.36
CA ASP A 277 -15.41 -8.56 5.36
C ASP A 277 -16.68 -9.20 4.79
N ASP A 278 -17.21 -8.66 3.70
CA ASP A 278 -18.36 -9.23 2.96
C ASP A 278 -17.96 -10.32 1.94
N GLY A 279 -16.67 -10.65 1.85
CA GLY A 279 -16.11 -11.62 0.92
C GLY A 279 -15.79 -11.05 -0.47
N THR A 280 -16.01 -9.75 -0.71
CA THR A 280 -15.57 -9.09 -1.94
C THR A 280 -14.05 -9.13 -2.04
N VAL A 281 -13.53 -9.42 -3.23
CA VAL A 281 -12.08 -9.50 -3.50
C VAL A 281 -11.69 -8.37 -4.42
N TYR A 282 -10.68 -7.60 -4.01
CA TYR A 282 -10.14 -6.47 -4.77
C TYR A 282 -8.68 -6.71 -5.16
N PRO A 283 -8.25 -6.29 -6.37
CA PRO A 283 -9.11 -5.94 -7.51
C PRO A 283 -9.66 -7.18 -8.22
N ASP A 284 -9.01 -8.35 -8.08
CA ASP A 284 -9.37 -9.58 -8.79
C ASP A 284 -9.05 -10.84 -7.95
N ARG A 285 -9.80 -11.91 -8.20
CA ARG A 285 -9.72 -13.19 -7.46
C ARG A 285 -8.73 -14.21 -8.01
N TRP A 286 -8.11 -13.96 -9.16
CA TRP A 286 -7.25 -14.91 -9.84
C TRP A 286 -6.08 -15.35 -8.95
N PHE A 287 -5.38 -14.40 -8.35
CA PHE A 287 -4.24 -14.66 -7.47
C PHE A 287 -4.64 -15.21 -6.11
N LEU A 288 -5.87 -14.97 -5.64
CA LEU A 288 -6.37 -15.56 -4.39
C LEU A 288 -6.42 -17.10 -4.45
N THR A 289 -6.86 -17.64 -5.59
CA THR A 289 -7.04 -19.10 -5.79
C THR A 289 -5.80 -19.80 -6.36
N ARG A 290 -4.77 -19.02 -6.76
CA ARG A 290 -3.55 -19.51 -7.42
C ARG A 290 -2.30 -18.96 -6.73
N ARG A 291 -2.31 -18.96 -5.39
CA ARG A 291 -1.14 -18.54 -4.61
C ARG A 291 -0.04 -19.58 -4.70
N GLY A 292 1.06 -19.19 -5.34
CA GLY A 292 2.32 -19.90 -5.38
C GLY A 292 3.47 -18.90 -5.44
N GLU A 293 4.70 -19.39 -5.51
CA GLU A 293 5.84 -18.52 -5.80
C GLU A 293 5.76 -18.05 -7.25
N ALA A 294 5.27 -16.83 -7.44
CA ALA A 294 5.18 -16.15 -8.72
C ALA A 294 5.79 -14.75 -8.62
N PRO A 295 6.30 -14.19 -9.73
CA PRO A 295 6.71 -12.80 -9.82
C PRO A 295 5.71 -11.84 -9.16
N GLY A 296 6.17 -11.08 -8.16
CA GLY A 296 5.37 -10.03 -7.52
C GLY A 296 4.36 -10.52 -6.48
N VAL A 297 4.32 -11.82 -6.18
CA VAL A 297 3.39 -12.42 -5.20
C VAL A 297 4.06 -12.67 -3.86
N PHE A 298 3.39 -12.27 -2.77
CA PHE A 298 3.67 -12.74 -1.42
C PHE A 298 2.97 -14.08 -1.18
N SER A 299 3.73 -15.17 -1.29
CA SER A 299 3.19 -16.53 -1.27
C SER A 299 2.83 -17.01 0.13
N THR A 300 3.75 -16.84 1.09
CA THR A 300 3.59 -17.31 2.48
C THR A 300 4.29 -16.38 3.46
N SER A 301 3.93 -16.46 4.74
CA SER A 301 4.57 -15.70 5.83
C SER A 301 6.06 -16.03 5.99
N GLY A 302 6.46 -17.23 5.59
CA GLY A 302 7.85 -17.69 5.54
C GLY A 302 8.58 -17.34 4.24
N SER A 303 7.97 -16.65 3.29
CA SER A 303 8.65 -16.24 2.06
C SER A 303 9.68 -15.14 2.34
N ALA A 304 10.76 -15.11 1.55
CA ALA A 304 11.79 -14.09 1.70
C ALA A 304 11.25 -12.67 1.43
N ALA A 305 10.27 -12.55 0.53
CA ALA A 305 9.62 -11.29 0.19
C ALA A 305 8.76 -10.76 1.35
N VAL A 306 7.95 -11.60 2.00
CA VAL A 306 7.21 -11.18 3.21
C VAL A 306 8.17 -10.82 4.35
N ARG A 307 9.25 -11.61 4.54
CA ARG A 307 10.29 -11.29 5.54
C ARG A 307 11.04 -9.99 5.27
N ALA A 308 11.02 -9.46 4.04
CA ALA A 308 11.60 -8.15 3.76
C ALA A 308 10.94 -7.06 4.61
N PHE A 309 9.65 -7.18 4.91
CA PHE A 309 8.90 -6.26 5.77
C PHE A 309 8.85 -6.73 7.22
N THR A 310 8.55 -8.01 7.46
CA THR A 310 8.32 -8.49 8.83
C THR A 310 9.58 -8.51 9.69
N SER A 311 10.76 -8.65 9.08
CA SER A 311 12.05 -8.49 9.79
C SER A 311 12.31 -7.04 10.23
N GLN A 312 11.60 -6.06 9.65
CA GLN A 312 11.64 -4.65 10.04
C GLN A 312 10.56 -4.31 11.08
N GLY A 313 9.80 -5.30 11.55
CA GLY A 313 8.76 -5.13 12.57
C GLY A 313 7.38 -4.76 12.04
N LEU A 314 7.17 -4.75 10.71
CA LEU A 314 5.82 -4.64 10.14
C LEU A 314 5.08 -5.98 10.27
N ARG A 315 3.77 -5.93 10.46
CA ARG A 315 2.88 -7.09 10.41
C ARG A 315 2.38 -7.27 8.99
N TRP A 316 2.06 -8.50 8.61
CA TRP A 316 1.52 -8.81 7.28
C TRP A 316 0.04 -9.16 7.37
N GLY A 317 -0.80 -8.48 6.58
CA GLY A 317 -2.25 -8.67 6.53
C GLY A 317 -2.68 -10.01 5.94
N GLY A 318 -1.78 -10.73 5.24
CA GLY A 318 -2.04 -12.07 4.72
C GLY A 318 -2.29 -13.14 5.79
N LEU A 319 -2.13 -12.80 7.08
CA LEU A 319 -2.42 -13.68 8.23
C LEU A 319 -3.79 -13.44 8.86
N TRP A 320 -4.56 -12.45 8.39
CA TRP A 320 -5.90 -12.18 8.90
C TRP A 320 -6.92 -13.24 8.43
N SER A 321 -8.06 -13.32 9.12
CA SER A 321 -9.15 -14.24 8.75
C SER A 321 -9.72 -13.95 7.37
N ASN A 322 -9.89 -12.67 7.06
CA ASN A 322 -10.10 -12.14 5.72
C ASN A 322 -8.75 -11.54 5.29
N PRO A 323 -7.96 -12.26 4.47
CA PRO A 323 -6.58 -11.86 4.22
C PRO A 323 -6.49 -10.57 3.40
N ASP A 324 -5.56 -9.70 3.81
CA ASP A 324 -5.13 -8.56 3.04
C ASP A 324 -3.66 -8.77 2.61
N TYR A 325 -3.46 -9.41 1.46
CA TYR A 325 -2.14 -9.93 1.11
C TYR A 325 -1.15 -8.86 0.66
N GLN A 326 -1.65 -7.75 0.13
CA GLN A 326 -0.85 -6.57 -0.24
C GLN A 326 -0.30 -5.86 1.00
N HIS A 327 -0.98 -5.99 2.13
CA HIS A 327 -0.87 -5.06 3.25
C HIS A 327 0.19 -5.40 4.27
N PHE A 328 0.96 -4.38 4.65
CA PHE A 328 1.89 -4.41 5.78
C PHE A 328 1.72 -3.17 6.65
N ASP A 329 1.66 -3.33 7.98
CA ASP A 329 1.44 -2.20 8.88
C ASP A 329 2.19 -2.25 10.21
N ARG A 330 2.18 -1.10 10.90
CA ARG A 330 2.59 -0.92 12.30
C ARG A 330 1.61 -0.04 13.07
#